data_AF-A6FGP3-F1
#
_entry.id   AF-A6FGP3-F1
#
_cell.length_a   1.000
_cell.length_b   1.000
_cell.length_c   1.000
_cell.angle_alpha   90.00
_cell.angle_beta   90.00
_cell.angle_gamma   90.00
#
_symmetry.space_group_name_H-M   'P 1'
#
loop_
_entity.id
_entity.type
_entity.pdbx_description
1 polymer ?
#
loop_
_entity_poly.entity_id
_entity_poly.type
_entity_poly.pdbx_seq_one_letter_code
_entity_poly.pdbx_strand_id
1 'polypeptide(L)'
;MSSDIFSLFEADTKKEVKKVCSELKVTSEDLLYLVKLSEAKIVEFPYLHACKFIEETPENVHLTEKNIQAITNNGIGKLDRDAQKAVKKLFQAPLQVKRTTAHLFYRSDYRIWHLFFFDRSDRYIRENHWDFGSHIHYVNWLWPNLECQKVWSEFCENGKKSIGGHEHIRFEK
;
A
#
# COMPACT_ATOMS: atom_id res chain seq x y z
N MET A 1 27.82 -7.20 -5.44
CA MET A 1 26.57 -7.97 -5.53
C MET A 1 25.44 -6.96 -5.60
N SER A 2 24.50 -7.12 -6.53
CA SER A 2 23.31 -6.26 -6.56
C SER A 2 22.45 -6.57 -5.34
N SER A 3 22.00 -5.54 -4.63
CA SER A 3 21.03 -5.68 -3.54
C SER A 3 19.73 -6.27 -4.09
N ASP A 4 19.20 -7.31 -3.45
CA ASP A 4 17.93 -7.96 -3.78
C ASP A 4 16.91 -7.82 -2.63
N ILE A 5 15.71 -8.35 -2.79
CA ILE A 5 14.66 -8.20 -1.76
C ILE A 5 15.01 -8.96 -0.46
N PHE A 6 15.81 -10.04 -0.54
CA PHE A 6 16.27 -10.80 0.63
C PHE A 6 17.29 -10.04 1.46
N SER A 7 18.06 -9.16 0.82
CA SER A 7 18.99 -8.24 1.50
C SER A 7 18.30 -7.39 2.58
N LEU A 8 16.98 -7.14 2.49
CA LEU A 8 16.19 -6.47 3.53
C LEU A 8 15.96 -7.34 4.78
N PHE A 9 15.89 -8.66 4.61
CA PHE A 9 15.67 -9.65 5.65
C PHE A 9 16.96 -10.04 6.37
N GLU A 10 18.10 -9.87 5.69
CA GLU A 10 19.45 -10.12 6.22
C GLU A 10 20.08 -8.90 6.90
N ALA A 11 19.51 -7.70 6.71
CA ALA A 11 20.04 -6.48 7.31
C ALA A 11 19.82 -6.45 8.83
N ASP A 12 20.90 -6.22 9.59
CA ASP A 12 20.89 -6.21 11.06
C ASP A 12 20.95 -4.80 11.66
N THR A 13 21.16 -3.78 10.81
CA THR A 13 21.15 -2.39 11.24
C THR A 13 20.25 -1.52 10.38
N LYS A 14 19.64 -0.51 10.99
CA LYS A 14 18.81 0.47 10.26
C LYS A 14 19.61 1.21 9.16
N LYS A 15 20.94 1.33 9.32
CA LYS A 15 21.83 1.91 8.31
C LYS A 15 21.94 1.01 7.07
N GLU A 16 22.08 -0.30 7.26
CA GLU A 16 22.10 -1.27 6.16
C GLU A 16 20.77 -1.31 5.43
N VAL A 17 19.66 -1.36 6.17
CA VAL A 17 18.31 -1.27 5.59
C VAL A 17 18.19 -0.06 4.67
N LYS A 18 18.58 1.13 5.16
CA LYS A 18 18.54 2.37 4.36
C LYS A 18 19.36 2.26 3.08
N LYS A 19 20.55 1.65 3.16
CA LYS A 19 21.40 1.42 2.00
C LYS A 19 20.70 0.49 1.00
N VAL A 20 20.19 -0.64 1.46
CA VAL A 20 19.45 -1.62 0.63
C VAL A 20 18.27 -0.93 -0.04
N CYS A 21 17.40 -0.23 0.71
CA CYS A 21 16.25 0.48 0.15
C CYS A 21 16.61 1.50 -0.94
N SER A 22 17.77 2.17 -0.82
CA SER A 22 18.20 3.19 -1.79
C SER A 22 18.68 2.61 -3.12
N GLU A 23 19.15 1.35 -3.11
CA GLU A 23 19.71 0.66 -4.28
C GLU A 23 18.70 -0.32 -4.90
N LEU A 24 17.81 -0.87 -4.08
CA LEU A 24 16.87 -1.91 -4.45
C LEU A 24 15.76 -1.37 -5.35
N LYS A 25 15.44 -2.15 -6.38
CA LYS A 25 14.19 -2.04 -7.14
C LYS A 25 13.36 -3.30 -6.87
N VAL A 26 12.10 -3.10 -6.52
CA VAL A 26 11.14 -4.18 -6.25
C VAL A 26 10.09 -4.21 -7.35
N THR A 27 9.73 -5.41 -7.78
CA THR A 27 8.63 -5.68 -8.69
C THR A 27 7.46 -6.34 -7.97
N SER A 28 6.35 -6.56 -8.68
CA SER A 28 5.25 -7.38 -8.16
C SER A 28 5.65 -8.85 -7.99
N GLU A 29 6.58 -9.34 -8.82
CA GLU A 29 7.05 -10.72 -8.77
C GLU A 29 7.86 -10.99 -7.51
N ASP A 30 8.69 -10.03 -7.08
CA ASP A 30 9.48 -10.14 -5.85
C ASP A 30 8.58 -10.27 -4.61
N LEU A 31 7.56 -9.40 -4.50
CA LEU A 31 6.59 -9.48 -3.39
C LEU A 31 5.78 -10.79 -3.42
N LEU A 32 5.35 -11.21 -4.61
CA LEU A 32 4.66 -12.49 -4.78
C LEU A 32 5.56 -13.68 -4.38
N TYR A 33 6.85 -13.60 -4.69
CA TYR A 33 7.81 -14.63 -4.32
C TYR A 33 7.96 -14.75 -2.80
N LEU A 34 8.08 -13.64 -2.08
CA LEU A 34 8.09 -13.66 -0.61
C LEU A 34 6.81 -14.28 -0.01
N VAL A 35 5.64 -13.95 -0.56
CA VAL A 35 4.36 -14.54 -0.11
C VAL A 35 4.39 -16.06 -0.30
N LYS A 36 4.80 -16.53 -1.48
CA LYS A 36 4.91 -17.97 -1.77
C LYS A 36 5.90 -18.67 -0.85
N LEU A 37 7.02 -18.05 -0.51
CA LEU A 37 7.99 -18.61 0.44
C LEU A 37 7.38 -18.75 1.85
N SER A 38 6.65 -17.73 2.32
CA SER A 38 5.91 -17.81 3.58
C SER A 38 4.85 -18.92 3.57
N GLU A 39 4.10 -19.07 2.49
CA GLU A 39 3.08 -20.12 2.32
C GLU A 39 3.69 -21.51 2.30
N ALA A 40 4.87 -21.67 1.68
CA ALA A 40 5.60 -22.93 1.61
C ALA A 40 6.18 -23.37 2.97
N LYS A 41 6.30 -22.46 3.94
CA LYS A 41 6.80 -22.73 5.30
C LYS A 41 8.17 -23.43 5.31
N ILE A 42 9.05 -23.03 4.40
CA ILE A 42 10.42 -23.56 4.34
C ILE A 42 11.25 -23.01 5.50
N VAL A 43 12.25 -23.77 5.94
CA VAL A 43 13.06 -23.43 7.13
C VAL A 43 13.92 -22.19 6.88
N GLU A 44 14.40 -22.02 5.65
CA GLU A 44 15.26 -20.94 5.20
C GLU A 44 14.53 -19.58 5.16
N PHE A 45 13.19 -19.60 5.09
CA PHE A 45 12.35 -18.40 5.13
C PHE A 45 11.31 -18.50 6.24
N PRO A 46 11.72 -18.33 7.52
CA PRO A 46 10.88 -18.61 8.70
C PRO A 46 9.90 -17.46 9.02
N TYR A 47 9.34 -16.82 7.99
CA TYR A 47 8.43 -15.70 8.13
C TYR A 47 7.00 -16.14 7.81
N LEU A 48 6.10 -15.89 8.76
CA LEU A 48 4.66 -15.91 8.54
C LEU A 48 4.25 -14.65 7.76
N HIS A 49 3.21 -14.76 6.96
CA HIS A 49 2.70 -13.67 6.15
C HIS A 49 1.28 -13.27 6.58
N ALA A 50 1.06 -11.97 6.72
CA ALA A 50 -0.26 -11.38 6.85
C ALA A 50 -0.44 -10.27 5.80
N CYS A 51 -1.67 -10.13 5.29
CA CYS A 51 -2.00 -9.13 4.28
C CYS A 51 -3.26 -8.37 4.70
N LYS A 52 -3.28 -7.07 4.41
CA LYS A 52 -4.43 -6.20 4.64
C LYS A 52 -4.62 -5.29 3.45
N PHE A 53 -5.85 -5.27 2.94
CA PHE A 53 -6.34 -4.30 1.97
C PHE A 53 -7.38 -3.40 2.66
N ILE A 54 -7.24 -2.09 2.48
CA ILE A 54 -8.18 -1.08 3.00
C ILE A 54 -8.61 -0.21 1.84
N GLU A 55 -9.93 -0.11 1.67
CA GLU A 55 -10.56 0.84 0.76
C GLU A 55 -11.34 1.87 1.58
N GLU A 56 -10.90 3.12 1.53
CA GLU A 56 -11.61 4.25 2.12
C GLU A 56 -12.30 5.03 1.00
N THR A 57 -13.63 5.08 1.07
CA THR A 57 -14.44 5.91 0.17
C THR A 57 -14.84 7.17 0.92
N PRO A 58 -14.36 8.36 0.52
CA PRO A 58 -14.78 9.61 1.14
C PRO A 58 -16.29 9.83 1.03
N GLU A 59 -16.93 10.37 2.07
CA GLU A 59 -18.38 10.57 2.08
C GLU A 59 -18.86 11.44 0.90
N ASN A 60 -18.05 12.44 0.54
CA ASN A 60 -18.35 13.39 -0.53
C ASN A 60 -18.41 12.77 -1.93
N VAL A 61 -18.01 11.50 -2.12
CA VAL A 61 -18.13 10.80 -3.40
C VAL A 61 -19.27 9.78 -3.46
N HIS A 62 -19.96 9.52 -2.35
CA HIS A 62 -21.18 8.70 -2.40
C HIS A 62 -22.28 9.43 -3.17
N LEU A 63 -22.91 8.73 -4.11
CA LEU A 63 -24.09 9.24 -4.79
C LEU A 63 -25.25 9.29 -3.78
N THR A 64 -25.89 10.44 -3.69
CA THR A 64 -27.14 10.57 -2.92
C THR A 64 -28.32 10.05 -3.73
N GLU A 65 -29.45 9.79 -3.09
CA GLU A 65 -30.70 9.41 -3.77
C GLU A 65 -31.07 10.43 -4.87
N LYS A 66 -30.86 11.73 -4.59
CA LYS A 66 -31.04 12.80 -5.58
C LYS A 66 -30.12 12.64 -6.80
N ASN A 67 -28.87 12.21 -6.60
CA ASN A 67 -27.95 11.96 -7.71
C ASN A 67 -28.40 10.77 -8.54
N ILE A 68 -28.85 9.69 -7.89
CA ILE A 68 -29.37 8.49 -8.56
C ILE A 68 -30.61 8.86 -9.39
N GLN A 69 -31.57 9.57 -8.79
CA GLN A 69 -32.79 9.99 -9.49
C GLN A 69 -32.50 10.91 -10.68
N ALA A 70 -31.52 11.81 -10.57
CA ALA A 70 -31.13 12.69 -11.67
C ALA A 70 -30.58 11.90 -12.88
N ILE A 71 -29.83 10.82 -12.62
CA ILE A 71 -29.35 9.93 -13.70
C ILE A 71 -30.53 9.14 -14.29
N THR A 72 -31.36 8.56 -13.44
CA THR A 72 -32.51 7.74 -13.86
C THR A 72 -33.53 8.54 -14.69
N ASN A 73 -33.84 9.77 -14.27
CA ASN A 73 -34.83 10.62 -14.92
C ASN A 73 -34.35 11.26 -16.22
N ASN A 74 -33.04 11.27 -16.48
CA ASN A 74 -32.49 11.92 -17.67
C ASN A 74 -32.99 11.27 -18.98
N GLY A 75 -33.31 9.98 -18.95
CA GLY A 75 -33.69 9.22 -20.14
C GLY A 75 -32.58 9.14 -21.20
N ILE A 76 -32.95 8.81 -22.44
CA ILE A 76 -32.03 8.67 -23.56
C ILE A 76 -31.79 10.04 -24.20
N GLY A 77 -30.53 10.49 -24.25
CA GLY A 77 -30.15 11.74 -24.91
C GLY A 77 -29.03 12.47 -24.20
N LYS A 78 -28.90 13.78 -24.46
CA LYS A 78 -27.92 14.63 -23.77
C LYS A 78 -28.23 14.68 -22.27
N LEU A 79 -27.19 14.69 -21.45
CA LEU A 79 -27.34 14.85 -20.01
C LEU A 79 -27.81 16.26 -19.68
N ASP A 80 -28.87 16.37 -18.89
CA ASP A 80 -29.28 17.63 -18.26
C ASP A 80 -28.25 18.08 -17.20
N ARG A 81 -28.45 19.27 -16.64
CA ARG A 81 -27.48 19.86 -15.70
C ARG A 81 -27.29 19.04 -14.43
N ASP A 82 -28.33 18.39 -13.92
CA ASP A 82 -28.25 17.64 -12.66
C ASP A 82 -27.71 16.24 -12.89
N ALA A 83 -28.07 15.60 -14.02
CA ALA A 83 -27.44 14.38 -14.49
C ALA A 83 -25.94 14.58 -14.78
N GLN A 84 -25.54 15.70 -15.40
CA GLN A 84 -24.13 16.06 -15.59
C GLN A 84 -23.36 16.16 -14.27
N LYS A 85 -23.95 16.79 -13.24
CA LYS A 85 -23.33 16.88 -11.92
C LYS A 85 -23.20 15.51 -11.26
N ALA A 86 -24.26 14.70 -11.32
CA ALA A 86 -24.28 13.35 -10.75
C ALA A 86 -23.24 12.44 -11.43
N VAL A 87 -23.16 12.49 -12.76
CA VAL A 87 -22.16 11.77 -13.56
C VAL A 87 -20.75 12.27 -13.26
N LYS A 88 -20.53 13.58 -13.15
CA LYS A 88 -19.23 14.12 -12.73
C LYS A 88 -18.81 13.59 -11.36
N LYS A 89 -19.75 13.52 -10.40
CA LYS A 89 -19.50 12.97 -9.06
C LYS A 89 -19.15 11.47 -9.12
N LEU A 90 -19.88 10.70 -9.92
CA LEU A 90 -19.59 9.28 -10.17
C LEU A 90 -18.17 9.08 -10.70
N PHE A 91 -17.73 9.90 -11.67
CA PHE A 91 -16.36 9.81 -12.21
C PHE A 91 -15.28 10.37 -11.30
N GLN A 92 -15.64 11.17 -10.29
CA GLN A 92 -14.72 11.62 -9.24
C GLN A 92 -14.46 10.53 -8.20
N ALA A 93 -15.41 9.62 -7.96
CA ALA A 93 -15.26 8.58 -6.94
C ALA A 93 -13.99 7.73 -7.12
N PRO A 94 -13.68 7.16 -8.32
CA PRO A 94 -12.45 6.38 -8.51
C PRO A 94 -11.15 7.15 -8.32
N LEU A 95 -11.19 8.49 -8.33
CA LEU A 95 -10.02 9.35 -8.11
C LEU A 95 -9.78 9.64 -6.64
N GLN A 96 -10.84 9.60 -5.82
CA GLN A 96 -10.79 9.99 -4.40
C GLN A 96 -10.82 8.78 -3.46
N VAL A 97 -11.29 7.62 -3.94
CA VAL A 97 -11.20 6.35 -3.20
C VAL A 97 -9.73 6.02 -2.95
N LYS A 98 -9.35 5.95 -1.68
CA LYS A 98 -8.01 5.56 -1.26
C LYS A 98 -7.96 4.06 -1.08
N ARG A 99 -7.00 3.42 -1.74
CA ARG A 99 -6.75 1.99 -1.63
C ARG A 99 -5.34 1.82 -1.12
N THR A 100 -5.23 1.30 0.10
CA THR A 100 -3.93 0.99 0.71
C THR A 100 -3.81 -0.52 0.89
N THR A 101 -2.59 -1.02 0.77
CA THR A 101 -2.27 -2.44 0.91
C THR A 101 -1.03 -2.57 1.75
N ALA A 102 -1.01 -3.56 2.63
CA ALA A 102 0.18 -3.94 3.38
C ALA A 102 0.40 -5.45 3.36
N HIS A 103 1.68 -5.83 3.28
CA HIS A 103 2.20 -7.17 3.45
C HIS A 103 3.15 -7.16 4.65
N LEU A 104 2.77 -7.86 5.71
CA LEU A 104 3.57 -8.07 6.90
C LEU A 104 4.19 -9.46 6.85
N PHE A 105 5.51 -9.53 6.97
CA PHE A 105 6.27 -10.75 7.14
C PHE A 105 6.87 -10.75 8.55
N TYR A 106 6.61 -11.78 9.35
CA TYR A 106 7.00 -11.78 10.76
C TYR A 106 7.35 -13.18 11.27
N ARG A 107 8.28 -13.25 12.22
CA ARG A 107 8.56 -14.50 12.95
C ARG A 107 7.50 -14.75 14.02
N SER A 108 7.33 -16.00 14.43
CA SER A 108 6.27 -16.40 15.38
C SER A 108 6.33 -15.72 16.76
N ASP A 109 7.50 -15.19 17.14
CA ASP A 109 7.71 -14.43 18.37
C ASP A 109 7.50 -12.92 18.21
N TYR A 110 7.17 -12.46 17.00
CA TYR A 110 6.95 -11.07 16.60
C TYR A 110 8.15 -10.12 16.79
N ARG A 111 9.35 -10.66 17.10
CA ARG A 111 10.54 -9.84 17.34
C ARG A 111 11.21 -9.37 16.06
N ILE A 112 11.16 -10.21 15.03
CA ILE A 112 11.70 -9.90 13.70
C ILE A 112 10.52 -9.84 12.74
N TRP A 113 10.34 -8.69 12.12
CA TRP A 113 9.21 -8.40 11.25
C TRP A 113 9.56 -7.35 10.20
N HIS A 114 8.88 -7.40 9.07
CA HIS A 114 9.07 -6.56 7.89
C HIS A 114 7.69 -6.19 7.33
N LEU A 115 7.41 -4.90 7.22
CA LEU A 115 6.15 -4.38 6.69
C LEU A 115 6.42 -3.62 5.39
N PHE A 116 5.84 -4.12 4.32
CA PHE A 116 5.74 -3.44 3.02
C PHE A 116 4.34 -2.88 2.88
N PHE A 117 4.21 -1.61 2.52
CA PHE A 117 2.90 -1.00 2.35
C PHE A 117 2.92 0.08 1.27
N PHE A 118 1.81 0.24 0.58
CA PHE A 118 1.69 1.17 -0.53
C PHE A 118 0.23 1.48 -0.80
N ASP A 119 -0.01 2.56 -1.53
CA ASP A 119 -1.30 2.92 -2.07
C ASP A 119 -1.27 3.06 -3.60
N ARG A 120 -2.42 3.41 -4.18
CA ARG A 120 -2.52 3.57 -5.63
C ARG A 120 -1.66 4.72 -6.16
N SER A 121 -1.54 5.83 -5.41
CA SER A 121 -0.77 7.01 -5.80
C SER A 121 0.74 6.76 -5.78
N ASP A 122 1.21 5.90 -4.88
CA ASP A 122 2.63 5.52 -4.81
C ASP A 122 3.12 4.81 -6.08
N ARG A 123 2.21 4.20 -6.84
CA ARG A 123 2.51 3.49 -8.11
C ARG A 123 2.38 4.36 -9.36
N TYR A 124 2.12 5.65 -9.20
CA TYR A 124 2.05 6.59 -10.32
C TYR A 124 3.43 7.16 -10.65
N ILE A 125 3.70 7.35 -11.94
CA ILE A 125 4.96 7.94 -12.42
C ILE A 125 4.86 9.47 -12.41
N ARG A 126 3.66 10.02 -12.61
CA ARG A 126 3.38 11.46 -12.59
C ARG A 126 2.71 11.84 -11.29
N GLU A 127 3.00 13.05 -10.80
CA GLU A 127 2.44 13.59 -9.54
C GLU A 127 2.71 12.68 -8.33
N ASN A 128 3.85 11.96 -8.36
CA ASN A 128 4.29 11.16 -7.23
C ASN A 128 4.89 12.08 -6.17
N HIS A 129 4.61 11.80 -4.89
CA HIS A 129 5.16 12.57 -3.77
C HIS A 129 6.64 12.27 -3.54
N TRP A 130 7.18 11.20 -4.13
CA TRP A 130 8.59 10.87 -4.10
C TRP A 130 9.26 11.19 -5.45
N ASP A 131 10.38 11.91 -5.39
CA ASP A 131 11.09 12.43 -6.56
C ASP A 131 11.59 11.34 -7.53
N PHE A 132 11.79 10.12 -7.03
CA PHE A 132 12.22 8.97 -7.84
C PHE A 132 11.05 8.18 -8.46
N GLY A 133 9.82 8.66 -8.28
CA GLY A 133 8.62 8.11 -8.92
C GLY A 133 8.00 6.95 -8.16
N SER A 134 7.61 5.91 -8.89
CA SER A 134 6.86 4.77 -8.37
C SER A 134 7.62 4.04 -7.26
N HIS A 135 6.96 3.76 -6.13
CA HIS A 135 7.61 3.16 -4.96
C HIS A 135 6.66 2.37 -4.06
N ILE A 136 7.26 1.67 -3.10
CA ILE A 136 6.59 1.09 -1.93
C ILE A 136 7.26 1.60 -0.66
N HIS A 137 6.50 1.69 0.43
CA HIS A 137 7.02 2.04 1.74
C HIS A 137 7.45 0.78 2.50
N TYR A 138 8.51 0.91 3.28
CA TYR A 138 9.10 -0.18 4.04
C TYR A 138 9.49 0.24 5.45
N VAL A 139 9.14 -0.58 6.43
CA VAL A 139 9.57 -0.44 7.83
C VAL A 139 9.73 -1.83 8.42
N ASN A 140 10.66 -2.00 9.37
CA ASN A 140 10.92 -3.29 9.99
C ASN A 140 11.25 -3.15 11.48
N TRP A 141 11.56 -4.29 12.12
CA TRP A 141 11.89 -4.40 13.54
C TRP A 141 13.07 -3.54 14.03
N LEU A 142 13.91 -3.01 13.13
CA LEU A 142 15.04 -2.14 13.49
C LEU A 142 14.61 -0.69 13.80
N TRP A 143 13.33 -0.37 13.67
CA TRP A 143 12.81 0.93 14.05
C TRP A 143 12.54 0.99 15.55
N PRO A 144 13.16 1.96 16.27
CA PRO A 144 13.00 2.04 17.71
C PRO A 144 11.53 2.36 18.06
N ASN A 145 11.06 1.76 19.15
CA ASN A 145 9.71 1.96 19.70
C ASN A 145 8.55 1.50 18.80
N LEU A 146 8.83 0.69 17.77
CA LEU A 146 7.80 0.04 16.96
C LEU A 146 7.73 -1.45 17.30
N GLU A 147 6.56 -1.89 17.74
CA GLU A 147 6.25 -3.30 17.98
C GLU A 147 5.42 -3.84 16.81
N CYS A 148 5.70 -5.08 16.39
CA CYS A 148 5.04 -5.71 15.24
C CYS A 148 3.51 -5.63 15.30
N GLN A 149 2.95 -6.04 16.44
CA GLN A 149 1.50 -6.13 16.63
C GLN A 149 0.87 -4.74 16.65
N LYS A 150 1.53 -3.76 17.28
CA LYS A 150 1.05 -2.39 17.36
C LYS A 150 1.02 -1.74 15.97
N VAL A 151 2.13 -1.83 15.23
CA VAL A 151 2.22 -1.34 13.85
C VAL A 151 1.17 -2.01 12.96
N TRP A 152 0.96 -3.31 13.12
CA TRP A 152 -0.05 -4.03 12.35
C TRP A 152 -1.49 -3.59 12.67
N SER A 153 -1.82 -3.41 13.95
CA SER A 153 -3.14 -2.92 14.38
C SER A 153 -3.38 -1.49 13.87
N GLU A 154 -2.39 -0.62 14.03
CA GLU A 154 -2.45 0.77 13.56
C GLU A 154 -2.68 0.85 12.05
N PHE A 155 -2.01 0.00 11.26
CA PHE A 155 -2.28 -0.09 9.83
C PHE A 155 -3.69 -0.61 9.55
N CYS A 156 -4.13 -1.67 10.24
CA CYS A 156 -5.44 -2.26 10.03
C CYS A 156 -6.60 -1.31 10.31
N GLU A 157 -6.43 -0.41 11.29
CA GLU A 157 -7.44 0.57 11.71
C GLU A 157 -7.40 1.87 10.90
N ASN A 158 -6.19 2.35 10.58
CA ASN A 158 -5.99 3.72 10.08
C ASN A 158 -5.24 3.80 8.74
N GLY A 159 -4.94 2.64 8.13
CA GLY A 159 -4.23 2.52 6.87
C GLY A 159 -2.80 3.04 6.89
N LYS A 160 -2.24 3.28 5.70
CA LYS A 160 -0.85 3.73 5.50
C LYS A 160 -0.47 4.98 6.32
N LYS A 161 -1.41 5.90 6.57
CA LYS A 161 -1.12 7.20 7.20
C LYS A 161 -0.71 7.11 8.67
N SER A 162 -1.08 6.03 9.37
CA SER A 162 -0.66 5.82 10.75
C SER A 162 0.79 5.40 10.88
N ILE A 163 1.40 4.89 9.81
CA ILE A 163 2.76 4.33 9.85
C ILE A 163 3.78 5.42 9.55
N GLY A 164 4.23 6.09 10.62
CA GLY A 164 5.27 7.11 10.58
C GLY A 164 6.67 6.54 10.42
N GLY A 165 7.56 7.33 9.81
CA GLY A 165 9.00 7.05 9.73
C GLY A 165 9.32 5.73 9.04
N HIS A 166 9.24 5.70 7.71
CA HIS A 166 9.52 4.53 6.87
C HIS A 166 10.51 4.90 5.77
N GLU A 167 11.10 3.89 5.13
CA GLU A 167 11.88 4.08 3.91
C GLU A 167 11.02 3.93 2.66
N HIS A 168 11.50 4.49 1.56
CA HIS A 168 10.94 4.27 0.23
C HIS A 168 11.83 3.30 -0.54
N ILE A 169 11.23 2.35 -1.24
CA ILE A 169 11.90 1.43 -2.15
C ILE A 169 11.34 1.66 -3.55
N ARG A 170 12.20 1.77 -4.57
CA ARG A 170 11.75 1.94 -5.96
C ARG A 170 10.91 0.76 -6.39
N PHE A 171 9.78 1.04 -7.04
CA PHE A 171 8.88 0.03 -7.55
C PHE A 171 8.87 0.06 -9.08
N GLU A 172 9.27 -1.04 -9.69
CA GLU A 172 9.30 -1.26 -11.14
C GLU A 172 8.08 -2.11 -11.52
N LYS A 173 7.31 -1.63 -12.50
CA LYS A 173 6.04 -2.26 -12.92
C LYS A 173 6.27 -3.47 -13.78
#